data_AF-A0A820W9C2-F1
#
_entry.id   AF-A0A820W9C2-F1
#
_cell.length_a   1.000
_cell.length_b   1.000
_cell.length_c   1.000
_cell.angle_alpha   90.00
_cell.angle_beta   90.00
_cell.angle_gamma   90.00
#
_symmetry.space_group_name_H-M   'P 1'
#
loop_
_entity.id
_entity.type
_entity.pdbx_description
1 polymer ?
#
loop_
_entity_poly.entity_id
_entity_poly.type
_entity_poly.pdbx_seq_one_letter_code
_entity_poly.pdbx_strand_id
1 'polypeptide(L)'
;MNERYTFESAHPQSSSHIVMKHSNPVVPVLIGPQIPRKEREETGERYSRVLLTLFVPWRSVHDLCALNQTWTEALEVQKPLISPALPKIIDNIQLLHECKHDQDEHLRQVLVEAQSDNSIDPILIPNYYEEDQNTEEDDREQPLQMLSIANEATTN
;
A
#
# COMPACT_ATOMS: atom_id res chain seq x y z
N MET A 1 -24.34 7.68 14.77
CA MET A 1 -23.96 9.09 14.51
C MET A 1 -22.47 9.18 14.81
N ASN A 2 -21.66 9.68 13.88
CA ASN A 2 -20.21 9.70 14.07
C ASN A 2 -19.81 10.61 15.24
N GLU A 3 -18.88 10.15 16.06
CA GLU A 3 -18.34 10.90 17.18
C GLU A 3 -17.35 11.96 16.66
N ARG A 4 -17.38 13.16 17.24
CA ARG A 4 -16.51 14.28 16.86
C ARG A 4 -15.69 14.71 18.06
N TYR A 5 -14.41 14.94 17.82
CA TYR A 5 -13.41 15.27 18.83
C TYR A 5 -12.67 16.55 18.41
N THR A 6 -12.41 17.44 19.35
CA THR A 6 -11.57 18.63 19.11
C THR A 6 -10.12 18.31 19.43
N PHE A 7 -9.19 18.98 18.76
CA PHE A 7 -7.79 18.89 19.14
C PHE A 7 -7.55 19.60 20.49
N GLU A 8 -6.44 19.26 21.14
CA GLU A 8 -5.93 20.02 22.28
C GLU A 8 -5.61 21.45 21.86
N SER A 9 -5.77 22.41 22.78
CA SER A 9 -5.57 23.84 22.48
C SER A 9 -4.15 24.17 21.98
N ALA A 10 -3.16 23.37 22.33
CA ALA A 10 -1.78 23.50 21.86
C ALA A 10 -1.56 23.05 20.40
N HIS A 11 -2.51 22.33 19.79
CA HIS A 11 -2.36 21.80 18.44
C HIS A 11 -2.50 22.93 17.40
N PRO A 12 -1.64 23.01 16.37
CA PRO A 12 -1.67 24.07 15.35
C PRO A 12 -3.02 24.22 14.62
N GLN A 13 -3.77 23.13 14.50
CA GLN A 13 -5.05 23.08 13.80
C GLN A 13 -6.27 23.10 14.74
N SER A 14 -6.08 23.35 16.04
CA SER A 14 -7.16 23.25 17.04
C SER A 14 -8.34 24.18 16.82
N SER A 15 -8.12 25.34 16.19
CA SER A 15 -9.16 26.32 15.89
C SER A 15 -9.87 26.08 14.55
N SER A 16 -9.31 25.24 13.66
CA SER A 16 -9.79 25.10 12.28
C SER A 16 -10.28 23.69 11.93
N HIS A 17 -9.84 22.66 12.65
CA HIS A 17 -10.12 21.26 12.32
C HIS A 17 -10.77 20.52 13.49
N ILE A 18 -11.51 19.46 13.17
CA ILE A 18 -12.05 18.49 14.12
C ILE A 18 -11.74 17.07 13.65
N VAL A 19 -11.55 16.15 14.59
CA VAL A 19 -11.36 14.73 14.29
C VAL A 19 -12.72 14.05 14.34
N MET A 20 -13.07 13.30 13.30
CA MET A 20 -14.30 12.51 13.26
C MET A 20 -13.97 11.02 13.33
N LYS A 21 -14.57 10.32 14.28
CA LYS A 21 -14.51 8.87 14.37
C LYS A 21 -15.72 8.28 13.67
N HIS A 22 -15.46 7.51 12.62
CA HIS A 22 -16.49 6.78 11.89
C HIS A 22 -16.97 5.60 12.73
N SER A 23 -18.28 5.54 13.00
CA SER A 23 -18.88 4.46 13.79
C SER A 23 -19.15 3.20 12.95
N ASN A 24 -19.30 3.38 11.63
CA ASN A 24 -19.54 2.29 10.70
C ASN A 24 -18.21 1.78 10.15
N PRO A 25 -18.06 0.45 9.96
CA PRO A 25 -16.90 -0.10 9.28
C PRO A 25 -16.80 0.48 7.87
N VAL A 26 -15.63 1.01 7.54
CA VAL A 26 -15.28 1.47 6.19
C VAL A 26 -14.03 0.74 5.74
N VAL A 27 -13.95 0.40 4.46
CA VAL A 27 -12.75 -0.18 3.88
C VAL A 27 -11.94 0.97 3.30
N PRO A 28 -10.76 1.29 3.87
CA PRO A 28 -9.91 2.32 3.31
C PRO A 28 -9.38 1.87 1.94
N VAL A 29 -9.51 2.73 0.94
CA VAL A 29 -8.86 2.56 -0.35
C VAL A 29 -7.52 3.27 -0.29
N LEU A 30 -6.44 2.51 -0.41
CA LEU A 30 -5.09 3.09 -0.46
C LEU A 30 -4.86 3.64 -1.87
N ILE A 31 -4.49 4.91 -1.95
CA ILE A 31 -4.13 5.57 -3.20
C ILE A 31 -2.61 5.73 -3.19
N GLY A 32 -1.92 5.12 -4.16
CA GLY A 32 -0.47 5.19 -4.27
C GLY A 32 0.16 4.00 -4.96
N PRO A 33 1.50 3.98 -5.00
CA PRO A 33 2.26 2.85 -5.50
C PRO A 33 1.84 1.56 -4.80
N GLN A 34 1.91 0.44 -5.52
CA GLN A 34 1.52 -0.84 -4.97
C GLN A 34 2.41 -1.21 -3.75
N ILE A 35 1.80 -1.84 -2.74
CA ILE A 35 2.57 -2.40 -1.62
C ILE A 35 3.55 -3.45 -2.19
N PRO A 36 4.83 -3.43 -1.82
CA PRO A 36 5.80 -4.38 -2.35
C PRO A 36 5.49 -5.84 -1.94
N ARG A 37 5.98 -6.81 -2.69
CA ARG A 37 5.90 -8.23 -2.29
C ARG A 37 6.95 -8.53 -1.21
N LYS A 38 6.65 -9.41 -0.26
CA LYS A 38 7.56 -9.77 0.85
C LYS A 38 8.79 -10.57 0.41
N GLU A 39 8.65 -11.40 -0.62
CA GLU A 39 9.55 -12.53 -0.88
C GLU A 39 10.85 -12.19 -1.64
N ARG A 40 11.02 -10.96 -2.12
CA ARG A 40 12.28 -10.56 -2.76
C ARG A 40 13.18 -9.86 -1.75
N GLU A 41 14.46 -10.21 -1.77
CA GLU A 41 15.47 -9.62 -0.87
C GLU A 41 15.57 -8.10 -1.06
N GLU A 42 15.44 -7.64 -2.31
CA GLU A 42 15.42 -6.22 -2.67
C GLU A 42 14.19 -5.46 -2.14
N THR A 43 13.05 -6.15 -1.96
CA THR A 43 11.78 -5.52 -1.55
C THR A 43 11.48 -5.68 -0.07
N GLY A 44 12.17 -6.55 0.66
CA GLY A 44 11.88 -6.86 2.07
C GLY A 44 11.92 -5.65 3.00
N GLU A 45 12.93 -4.79 2.85
CA GLU A 45 13.04 -3.54 3.62
C GLU A 45 11.92 -2.55 3.27
N ARG A 46 11.60 -2.40 1.98
CA ARG A 46 10.51 -1.52 1.51
C ARG A 46 9.14 -2.03 1.99
N TYR A 47 8.92 -3.33 1.92
CA TYR A 47 7.72 -3.99 2.44
C TYR A 47 7.56 -3.74 3.94
N SER A 48 8.64 -3.94 4.70
CA SER A 48 8.63 -3.75 6.15
C SER A 48 8.34 -2.29 6.53
N ARG A 49 8.95 -1.35 5.82
CA ARG A 49 8.69 0.09 5.95
C ARG A 49 7.22 0.45 5.71
N VAL A 50 6.61 -0.09 4.65
CA VAL A 50 5.20 0.14 4.32
C VAL A 50 4.27 -0.41 5.40
N LEU A 51 4.50 -1.64 5.86
CA LEU A 51 3.68 -2.25 6.92
C LEU A 51 3.76 -1.46 8.23
N LEU A 52 4.96 -1.07 8.65
CA LEU A 52 5.16 -0.24 9.83
C LEU A 52 4.41 1.09 9.70
N THR A 53 4.52 1.75 8.54
CA THR A 53 3.86 3.04 8.29
C THR A 53 2.34 2.97 8.33
N LEU A 54 1.76 1.87 7.83
CA LEU A 54 0.30 1.70 7.74
C LEU A 54 -0.34 1.29 9.07
N PHE A 55 0.38 0.50 9.87
CA PHE A 55 -0.25 -0.24 10.96
C PHE A 55 0.30 0.04 12.35
N VAL A 56 1.39 0.79 12.44
CA VAL A 56 1.93 1.25 13.71
C VAL A 56 1.60 2.73 13.86
N PRO A 57 1.09 3.20 15.00
CA PRO A 57 0.92 4.63 15.23
C PRO A 57 2.29 5.32 15.36
N TRP A 58 2.53 6.39 14.60
CA TRP A 58 3.78 7.15 14.65
C TRP A 58 3.55 8.66 14.54
N ARG A 59 4.47 9.44 15.11
CA ARG A 59 4.57 10.90 14.93
C ARG A 59 5.86 11.29 14.23
N SER A 60 6.89 10.47 14.37
CA SER A 60 8.17 10.61 13.70
C SER A 60 8.61 9.26 13.14
N VAL A 61 9.52 9.29 12.17
CA VAL A 61 10.11 8.07 11.59
C VAL A 61 10.82 7.22 12.66
N HIS A 62 11.31 7.85 13.73
CA HIS A 62 12.03 7.18 14.81
C HIS A 62 11.10 6.35 15.71
N ASP A 63 9.79 6.60 15.66
CA ASP A 63 8.79 5.76 16.33
C ASP A 63 8.60 4.41 15.61
N LEU A 64 8.96 4.35 14.32
CA LEU A 64 8.84 3.15 13.48
C LEU A 64 10.14 2.36 13.39
N CYS A 65 11.28 3.03 13.25
CA CYS A 65 12.57 2.41 13.03
C CYS A 65 13.68 3.27 13.65
N ALA A 66 14.49 2.66 14.52
CA ALA A 66 15.65 3.32 15.12
C ALA A 66 16.79 3.48 14.11
N LEU A 67 17.67 4.47 14.32
CA LEU A 67 18.78 4.77 13.40
C LEU A 67 19.77 3.62 13.19
N ASN A 68 19.84 2.69 14.15
CA ASN A 68 20.75 1.55 14.16
C ASN A 68 20.05 0.21 13.92
N GLN A 69 18.85 0.24 13.34
CA GLN A 69 18.01 -0.92 13.11
C GLN A 69 17.54 -0.92 11.65
N THR A 70 17.36 -2.10 11.05
CA THR A 70 16.73 -2.20 9.73
C THR A 70 15.20 -2.18 9.83
N TRP A 71 14.50 -1.90 8.73
CA TRP A 71 13.03 -1.89 8.74
C TRP A 71 12.46 -3.28 9.00
N THR A 72 13.11 -4.32 8.48
CA THR A 72 12.70 -5.71 8.75
C THR A 72 12.86 -6.07 10.22
N GLU A 73 13.99 -5.71 10.84
CA GLU A 73 14.18 -5.92 12.28
C GLU A 73 13.14 -5.16 13.12
N ALA A 74 12.83 -3.92 12.75
CA ALA A 74 11.83 -3.10 13.43
C ALA A 74 10.44 -3.71 13.34
N LEU A 75 10.08 -4.27 12.17
CA LEU A 75 8.82 -4.96 11.99
C LEU A 75 8.71 -6.20 12.87
N GLU A 76 9.76 -7.01 13.00
CA GLU A 76 9.74 -8.19 13.87
C GLU A 76 9.55 -7.82 15.35
N VAL A 77 10.18 -6.73 15.81
CA VAL A 77 10.00 -6.22 17.18
C VAL A 77 8.57 -5.71 17.40
N GLN A 78 7.98 -5.07 16.40
CA GLN A 78 6.67 -4.44 16.54
C GLN A 78 5.52 -5.43 16.36
N LYS A 79 5.66 -6.47 15.52
CA LYS A 79 4.64 -7.52 15.28
C LYS A 79 3.90 -8.02 16.52
N PRO A 80 4.56 -8.42 17.63
CA PRO A 80 3.86 -8.91 18.83
C PRO A 80 3.09 -7.82 19.58
N LEU A 81 3.41 -6.54 19.36
CA LEU A 81 2.77 -5.41 20.03
C LEU A 81 1.51 -4.94 19.31
N ILE A 82 1.29 -5.39 18.07
CA ILE A 82 0.17 -4.93 17.24
C ILE A 82 -1.05 -5.84 17.42
N SER A 83 -2.24 -5.28 17.18
CA SER A 83 -3.53 -5.95 17.28
C SER A 83 -3.53 -7.31 16.56
N PRO A 84 -4.15 -8.36 17.14
CA PRO A 84 -4.26 -9.69 16.52
C PRO A 84 -4.95 -9.72 15.17
N ALA A 85 -5.68 -8.66 14.80
CA ALA A 85 -6.32 -8.53 13.49
C ALA A 85 -5.32 -8.20 12.37
N LEU A 86 -4.17 -7.63 12.71
CA LEU A 86 -3.21 -7.15 11.72
C LEU A 86 -2.53 -8.27 10.92
N PRO A 87 -2.04 -9.38 11.53
CA PRO A 87 -1.41 -10.46 10.78
C PRO A 87 -2.29 -10.95 9.62
N LYS A 88 -3.60 -11.06 9.85
CA LYS A 88 -4.56 -11.46 8.81
C LYS A 88 -4.60 -10.47 7.62
N ILE A 89 -4.49 -9.17 7.88
CA ILE A 89 -4.45 -8.15 6.81
C ILE A 89 -3.13 -8.26 6.05
N ILE A 90 -2.02 -8.42 6.77
CA ILE A 90 -0.68 -8.60 6.18
C ILE A 90 -0.65 -9.85 5.27
N ASP A 91 -1.21 -10.96 5.75
CA ASP A 91 -1.30 -12.22 5.00
C ASP A 91 -2.19 -12.05 3.76
N ASN A 92 -3.30 -11.32 3.87
CA ASN A 92 -4.16 -11.02 2.73
C ASN A 92 -3.45 -10.16 1.67
N ILE A 93 -2.63 -9.19 2.08
CA ILE A 93 -1.82 -8.38 1.14
C ILE A 93 -0.90 -9.30 0.35
N GLN A 94 -0.21 -10.23 1.04
CA GLN A 94 0.67 -11.19 0.40
C GLN A 94 -0.09 -12.15 -0.54
N LEU A 95 -1.25 -12.65 -0.10
CA LEU A 95 -2.11 -13.51 -0.91
C LEU A 95 -2.58 -12.83 -2.20
N LEU A 96 -2.88 -11.53 -2.16
CA LEU A 96 -3.26 -10.77 -3.36
C LEU A 96 -2.13 -10.77 -4.41
N HIS A 97 -0.87 -10.70 -3.98
CA HIS A 97 0.28 -10.81 -4.90
C HIS A 97 0.41 -12.19 -5.51
N GLU A 98 0.19 -13.24 -4.70
CA GLU A 98 0.24 -14.63 -5.17
C GLU A 98 -0.86 -14.89 -6.21
N CYS A 99 -2.09 -14.51 -5.92
CA CYS A 99 -3.19 -14.65 -6.87
C CYS A 99 -2.98 -13.86 -8.16
N LYS A 100 -2.43 -12.64 -8.09
CA LYS A 100 -2.08 -11.85 -9.28
C LYS A 100 -1.03 -12.58 -10.13
N HIS A 101 0.00 -13.12 -9.48
CA HIS A 101 1.05 -13.87 -10.16
C HIS A 101 0.51 -15.10 -10.90
N ASP A 102 -0.31 -15.91 -10.23
CA ASP A 102 -0.92 -17.11 -10.83
C ASP A 102 -1.85 -16.75 -11.99
N GLN A 103 -2.61 -15.66 -11.85
CA GLN A 103 -3.47 -15.14 -12.92
C GLN A 103 -2.64 -14.71 -14.13
N ASP A 104 -1.57 -13.95 -13.91
CA ASP A 104 -0.69 -13.46 -14.96
C ASP A 104 0.00 -14.62 -15.68
N GLU A 105 0.48 -15.63 -14.96
CA GLU A 105 1.08 -16.83 -15.54
C GLU A 105 0.06 -17.58 -16.43
N HIS A 106 -1.15 -17.81 -15.91
CA HIS A 106 -2.20 -18.48 -16.66
C HIS A 106 -2.59 -17.71 -17.93
N LEU A 107 -2.75 -16.39 -17.84
CA LEU A 107 -3.04 -15.53 -18.98
C LEU A 107 -1.92 -15.58 -20.02
N ARG A 108 -0.65 -15.53 -19.59
CA ARG A 108 0.50 -15.64 -20.50
C ARG A 108 0.50 -16.97 -21.24
N GLN A 109 0.19 -18.07 -20.55
CA GLN A 109 0.10 -19.38 -21.18
C GLN A 109 -1.02 -19.41 -22.24
N VAL A 110 -2.22 -18.94 -21.91
CA VAL A 110 -3.35 -18.87 -22.85
C VAL A 110 -3.01 -18.02 -24.08
N LEU A 111 -2.32 -16.90 -23.89
CA LEU A 111 -1.88 -16.04 -24.99
C LEU A 111 -0.86 -16.74 -25.90
N VAL A 112 0.12 -17.46 -25.33
CA VAL A 112 1.11 -18.22 -26.11
C VAL A 112 0.43 -19.34 -26.91
N GLU A 113 -0.51 -20.06 -26.30
CA GLU A 113 -1.29 -21.10 -26.97
C GLU A 113 -2.15 -20.51 -28.11
N ALA A 114 -2.85 -19.40 -27.87
CA ALA A 114 -3.69 -18.74 -28.87
C ALA A 114 -2.87 -18.11 -30.03
N GLN A 115 -1.63 -17.68 -29.79
CA GLN A 115 -0.73 -17.18 -30.84
C GLN A 115 -0.28 -18.29 -31.79
N SER A 116 -0.21 -19.54 -31.30
CA SER A 116 0.12 -20.69 -32.14
C SER A 116 -0.99 -21.04 -33.15
N ASP A 117 -2.24 -20.64 -32.89
CA ASP A 117 -3.42 -20.91 -33.73
C ASP A 117 -3.89 -19.73 -34.61
N ASN A 118 -3.14 -18.62 -34.61
CA ASN A 118 -3.22 -17.52 -35.58
C ASN A 118 -4.61 -16.87 -35.81
N SER A 119 -5.31 -16.48 -34.75
CA SER A 119 -6.36 -15.44 -34.79
C SER A 119 -6.64 -14.88 -33.39
N ILE A 120 -5.91 -13.83 -32.96
CA ILE A 120 -6.25 -13.09 -31.74
C ILE A 120 -6.68 -11.67 -32.12
N ASP A 121 -7.87 -11.29 -31.67
CA ASP A 121 -8.36 -9.91 -31.75
C ASP A 121 -7.49 -8.98 -30.90
N PRO A 122 -6.97 -7.86 -31.43
CA PRO A 122 -6.11 -6.92 -30.69
C PRO A 122 -6.73 -6.36 -29.40
N ILE A 123 -8.06 -6.40 -29.28
CA ILE A 123 -8.81 -5.98 -28.09
C ILE A 123 -8.62 -6.96 -26.92
N LEU A 124 -8.36 -8.23 -27.20
CA LEU A 124 -8.08 -9.25 -26.19
C LEU A 124 -6.61 -9.30 -25.79
N ILE A 125 -5.74 -8.48 -26.41
CA ILE A 125 -4.39 -8.25 -25.91
C ILE A 125 -4.56 -7.31 -24.72
N PRO A 126 -4.46 -7.80 -23.48
CA PRO A 126 -4.72 -6.93 -22.37
C PRO A 126 -3.54 -5.97 -22.22
N ASN A 127 -3.82 -4.68 -22.02
CA ASN A 127 -2.86 -3.70 -21.50
C ASN A 127 -2.51 -4.00 -20.02
N TYR A 128 -2.26 -5.27 -19.67
CA TYR A 128 -1.88 -5.70 -18.31
C TYR A 128 -0.37 -5.61 -18.06
N TYR A 129 0.40 -5.03 -18.98
CA TYR A 129 1.76 -4.57 -18.67
C TYR A 129 1.70 -3.32 -17.78
N GLU A 130 1.08 -3.42 -16.60
CA GLU A 130 1.66 -2.66 -15.49
C GLU A 130 2.99 -3.36 -15.21
N GLU A 131 4.08 -2.75 -15.66
CA GLU A 131 5.42 -3.14 -15.26
C GLU A 131 5.42 -3.39 -13.76
N ASP A 132 6.08 -4.47 -13.36
CA ASP A 132 6.20 -4.83 -11.96
C ASP A 132 6.76 -3.64 -11.19
N GLN A 133 5.91 -2.86 -10.50
CA GLN A 133 6.33 -1.65 -9.77
C GLN A 133 7.35 -1.98 -8.67
N ASN A 134 7.60 -3.26 -8.39
CA ASN A 134 8.71 -3.69 -7.56
C ASN A 134 10.09 -3.44 -8.18
N THR A 135 10.23 -3.24 -9.50
CA THR A 135 11.51 -2.91 -10.17
C THR A 135 11.78 -1.41 -10.35
N GLU A 136 10.77 -0.55 -10.18
CA GLU A 136 11.00 0.91 -10.22
C GLU A 136 11.59 1.40 -8.88
N GLU A 137 12.75 2.07 -8.97
CA GLU A 137 13.33 2.81 -7.85
C GLU A 137 12.33 3.87 -7.33
N ASP A 138 12.41 4.18 -6.03
CA ASP A 138 11.53 5.11 -5.31
C ASP A 138 11.68 6.54 -5.86
N ASP A 139 11.04 6.82 -7.01
CA ASP A 139 11.07 8.13 -7.64
C ASP A 139 10.18 9.08 -6.82
N ARG A 140 10.83 9.94 -6.04
CA ARG A 140 10.20 10.84 -5.07
C ARG A 140 9.19 11.80 -5.70
N GLU A 141 9.23 11.95 -7.03
CA GLU A 141 8.33 12.83 -7.77
C GLU A 141 6.94 12.22 -7.98
N GLN A 142 6.81 10.90 -8.11
CA GLN A 142 5.51 10.26 -8.38
C GLN A 142 4.49 10.46 -7.24
N PRO A 143 4.83 10.25 -5.94
CA PRO A 143 3.88 10.47 -4.84
C PRO A 143 3.46 11.94 -4.72
N LEU A 144 4.37 12.87 -5.00
CA LEU A 144 4.11 14.32 -4.91
C LEU A 144 3.15 14.78 -6.02
N GLN A 145 3.33 14.28 -7.25
CA GLN A 145 2.42 14.56 -8.35
C GLN A 145 1.00 14.05 -8.05
N MET A 146 0.89 12.83 -7.54
CA MET A 146 -0.40 12.21 -7.24
C MET A 146 -1.14 12.89 -6.07
N LEU A 147 -0.41 13.34 -5.03
CA LEU A 147 -0.98 14.17 -3.96
C LEU A 147 -1.48 15.54 -4.45
N SER A 148 -0.84 16.11 -5.48
CA SER A 148 -1.34 17.35 -6.09
C SER A 148 -2.70 17.16 -6.78
N ILE A 149 -2.87 16.06 -7.51
CA ILE A 149 -4.12 15.71 -8.20
C ILE A 149 -5.25 15.47 -7.19
N ALA A 150 -4.96 14.79 -6.07
CA ALA A 150 -5.94 14.57 -5.01
C ALA A 150 -6.39 15.88 -4.35
N ASN A 151 -5.48 16.82 -4.11
CA ASN A 151 -5.85 18.14 -3.59
C ASN A 151 -6.74 18.93 -4.55
N GLU A 152 -6.48 18.88 -5.86
CA GLU A 152 -7.33 19.51 -6.86
C GLU A 152 -8.74 18.92 -6.90
N ALA A 153 -8.87 17.59 -6.77
CA ALA A 153 -10.16 16.90 -6.79
C ALA A 153 -11.02 17.16 -5.53
N THR A 154 -10.41 17.56 -4.41
CA THR A 154 -11.10 17.80 -3.14
C THR A 154 -11.54 19.26 -2.96
N THR A 155 -11.28 20.13 -3.95
CA THR A 155 -11.57 21.58 -3.88
C THR A 155 -12.81 22.01 -4.69
N ASN A 156 -13.67 21.07 -5.13
CA ASN A 156 -14.95 21.37 -5.79
C ASN A 156 -16.16 20.96 -4.94
#